data_AF-A0A7X6S2T0-F1
#
_entry.id   AF-A0A7X6S2T0-F1
#
_cell.length_a   1.000
_cell.length_b   1.000
_cell.length_c   1.000
_cell.angle_alpha   90.00
_cell.angle_beta   90.00
_cell.angle_gamma   90.00
#
_symmetry.space_group_name_H-M   'P 1'
#
loop_
_entity.id
_entity.type
_entity.pdbx_description
1 polymer ?
#
loop_
_entity_poly.entity_id
_entity_poly.type
_entity_poly.pdbx_seq_one_letter_code
_entity_poly.pdbx_strand_id
1 'polypeptide(L)'
;MLRKIIHHPEASGLAVMATMVFCMSNYNLVWRYGFGNHHFRREMVIYPVALILVFLTKKFISAPIVAHLHKRSQWLGTRPRHISFPFLIISFNTLIVIAVTTLMFKNYMPSHYLFDYLRNWIRAFVVAIPIFFFVVRPLVTRFIKWLQSKVAAPMIEEI
;
A
#
# COMPACT_ATOMS: atom_id res chain seq x y z
N MET A 1 -17.33 20.54 2.02
CA MET A 1 -17.02 19.09 2.06
C MET A 1 -15.53 18.78 2.04
N LEU A 2 -14.73 19.37 1.12
CA LEU A 2 -13.29 19.09 0.99
C LEU A 2 -12.49 19.26 2.30
N ARG A 3 -12.78 20.33 3.07
CA ARG A 3 -12.15 20.60 4.38
C ARG A 3 -12.34 19.46 5.38
N LYS A 4 -13.53 18.86 5.45
CA LYS A 4 -13.86 17.75 6.36
C LYS A 4 -13.13 16.46 5.98
N ILE A 5 -12.90 16.25 4.68
CA ILE A 5 -12.19 15.08 4.15
C ILE A 5 -10.68 15.20 4.42
N ILE A 6 -10.08 16.37 4.17
CA ILE A 6 -8.63 16.61 4.35
C ILE A 6 -8.20 16.54 5.83
N HIS A 7 -9.08 16.89 6.75
CA HIS A 7 -8.82 16.83 8.19
C HIS A 7 -9.22 15.50 8.84
N HIS A 8 -9.78 14.55 8.08
CA HIS A 8 -10.15 13.25 8.63
C HIS A 8 -8.88 12.44 9.00
N PRO A 9 -8.83 11.81 10.20
CA PRO A 9 -7.64 11.09 10.66
C PRO A 9 -7.18 9.97 9.71
N GLU A 10 -8.13 9.34 9.02
CA GLU A 10 -7.85 8.27 8.04
C GLU A 10 -7.39 8.77 6.66
N ALA A 11 -7.58 10.06 6.35
CA ALA A 11 -7.26 10.59 5.01
C ALA A 11 -5.77 10.45 4.67
N SER A 12 -4.91 10.66 5.67
CA SER A 12 -3.47 10.47 5.53
C SER A 12 -3.10 9.02 5.21
N GLY A 13 -3.68 8.06 5.93
CA GLY A 13 -3.44 6.63 5.72
C GLY A 13 -3.99 6.13 4.38
N LEU A 14 -5.14 6.63 3.94
CA LEU A 14 -5.74 6.31 2.65
C LEU A 14 -4.92 6.89 1.50
N ALA A 15 -4.47 8.13 1.60
CA ALA A 15 -3.62 8.74 0.59
C ALA A 15 -2.26 8.01 0.46
N VAL A 16 -1.62 7.66 1.59
CA VAL A 16 -0.38 6.88 1.58
C VAL A 16 -0.60 5.53 0.90
N MET A 17 -1.71 4.85 1.21
CA MET A 17 -2.07 3.58 0.59
C MET A 17 -2.33 3.74 -0.91
N ALA A 18 -3.08 4.76 -1.32
CA ALA A 18 -3.38 5.07 -2.71
C ALA A 18 -2.10 5.31 -3.52
N THR A 19 -1.22 6.18 -3.04
CA THR A 19 0.08 6.45 -3.67
C THR A 19 0.94 5.18 -3.72
N MET A 20 0.96 4.38 -2.66
CA MET A 20 1.72 3.13 -2.64
C MET A 20 1.22 2.12 -3.67
N VAL A 21 -0.10 1.91 -3.75
CA VAL A 21 -0.72 1.01 -4.74
C VAL A 21 -0.41 1.49 -6.16
N PHE A 22 -0.49 2.79 -6.40
CA PHE A 22 -0.14 3.37 -7.69
C PHE A 22 1.33 3.11 -8.06
N CYS A 23 2.27 3.39 -7.15
CA CYS A 23 3.69 3.14 -7.39
C CYS A 23 3.97 1.66 -7.69
N MET A 24 3.37 0.75 -6.92
CA MET A 24 3.60 -0.69 -7.10
C MET A 24 2.93 -1.26 -8.35
N SER A 25 1.76 -0.75 -8.72
CA SER A 25 1.09 -1.14 -9.96
C SER A 25 1.88 -0.71 -11.19
N ASN A 26 2.39 0.53 -11.20
CA ASN A 26 3.31 1.01 -12.22
C ASN A 26 4.60 0.19 -12.28
N TYR A 27 5.23 -0.09 -11.13
CA TYR A 27 6.41 -0.96 -11.05
C TYR A 27 6.14 -2.34 -11.67
N ASN A 28 5.01 -2.97 -11.31
CA ASN A 28 4.63 -4.28 -11.83
C ASN A 28 4.37 -4.26 -13.35
N LEU A 29 3.74 -3.20 -13.87
CA LEU A 29 3.52 -3.03 -15.30
C LEU A 29 4.82 -2.83 -16.08
N VAL A 30 5.69 -1.92 -15.62
CA VAL A 30 7.00 -1.66 -16.23
C VAL A 30 7.83 -2.94 -16.22
N TRP A 31 7.81 -3.69 -15.13
CA TRP A 31 8.54 -4.96 -15.05
C TRP A 31 8.00 -6.00 -16.04
N ARG A 32 6.68 -6.07 -16.24
CA ARG A 32 6.04 -7.08 -17.07
C ARG A 32 6.10 -6.78 -18.57
N TYR A 33 5.99 -5.51 -18.96
CA TYR A 33 5.89 -5.10 -20.37
C TYR A 33 7.09 -4.30 -20.87
N GLY A 34 8.01 -3.92 -19.99
CA GLY A 34 9.11 -3.00 -20.29
C GLY A 34 8.64 -1.55 -20.42
N PHE A 35 9.59 -0.61 -20.51
CA PHE A 35 9.29 0.82 -20.66
C PHE A 35 8.66 1.16 -22.02
N GLY A 36 9.03 0.46 -23.09
CA GLY A 36 8.58 0.77 -24.46
C GLY A 36 7.10 0.47 -24.75
N ASN A 37 6.49 -0.48 -24.02
CA ASN A 37 5.09 -0.87 -24.17
C ASN A 37 4.23 -0.46 -22.95
N HIS A 38 4.72 0.48 -22.14
CA HIS A 38 4.01 0.95 -20.96
C HIS A 38 2.84 1.87 -21.38
N HIS A 39 1.62 1.33 -21.37
CA HIS A 39 0.43 2.10 -21.64
C HIS A 39 -0.17 2.67 -20.34
N PHE A 40 0.12 3.95 -20.06
CA PHE A 40 -0.45 4.67 -18.92
C PHE A 40 -1.99 4.59 -18.85
N ARG A 41 -2.67 4.58 -20.01
CA ARG A 41 -4.12 4.40 -20.10
C ARG A 41 -4.61 3.09 -19.47
N ARG A 42 -3.84 2.01 -19.59
CA ARG A 42 -4.17 0.71 -18.99
C ARG A 42 -4.03 0.75 -17.47
N GLU A 43 -3.03 1.48 -16.97
CA GLU A 43 -2.83 1.68 -15.53
C GLU A 43 -4.01 2.44 -14.91
N MET A 44 -4.53 3.49 -15.56
CA MET A 44 -5.70 4.23 -15.03
C MET A 44 -6.96 3.37 -14.87
N VAL A 45 -7.09 2.29 -15.64
CA VAL A 45 -8.22 1.35 -15.53
C VAL A 45 -7.98 0.31 -14.44
N ILE A 46 -6.75 -0.20 -14.32
CA ILE A 46 -6.40 -1.25 -13.35
C ILE A 46 -6.27 -0.67 -11.93
N TYR A 47 -5.72 0.53 -11.80
CA TYR A 47 -5.45 1.20 -10.53
C TYR A 47 -6.66 1.26 -9.57
N PRO A 48 -7.85 1.76 -9.97
CA PRO A 48 -8.98 1.84 -9.04
C PRO A 48 -9.43 0.47 -8.54
N VAL A 49 -9.39 -0.56 -9.40
CA VAL A 49 -9.70 -1.94 -9.03
C VAL A 49 -8.66 -2.46 -8.02
N ALA A 50 -7.38 -2.26 -8.30
CA ALA A 50 -6.29 -2.64 -7.39
C ALA A 50 -6.38 -1.93 -6.04
N LEU A 51 -6.73 -0.64 -6.03
CA LEU A 51 -6.90 0.16 -4.83
C LEU A 51 -8.04 -0.38 -3.94
N ILE A 52 -9.19 -0.70 -4.54
CA ILE A 52 -10.32 -1.28 -3.82
C ILE A 52 -9.92 -2.63 -3.23
N LEU A 53 -9.30 -3.51 -4.02
CA LEU A 53 -8.84 -4.82 -3.54
C LEU A 53 -7.88 -4.69 -2.36
N VAL A 54 -6.85 -3.86 -2.48
CA VAL A 54 -5.87 -3.65 -1.40
C VAL A 54 -6.52 -3.03 -0.17
N PHE A 55 -7.46 -2.11 -0.34
CA PHE A 55 -8.20 -1.53 0.77
C PHE A 55 -9.03 -2.59 1.51
N LEU A 56 -9.76 -3.44 0.78
CA LEU A 56 -10.55 -4.53 1.35
C LEU A 56 -9.65 -5.55 2.05
N THR A 57 -8.58 -6.02 1.41
CA THR A 57 -7.62 -6.95 2.02
C THR A 57 -7.01 -6.35 3.28
N LYS A 58 -6.60 -5.07 3.26
CA LYS A 58 -6.08 -4.38 4.43
C LYS A 58 -7.12 -4.34 5.54
N LYS A 59 -8.35 -3.92 5.25
CA LYS A 59 -9.39 -3.68 6.26
C LYS A 59 -9.89 -4.97 6.90
N PHE A 60 -10.13 -6.00 6.11
CA PHE A 60 -10.78 -7.23 6.57
C PHE A 60 -9.81 -8.35 6.92
N ILE A 61 -8.60 -8.36 6.38
CA ILE A 61 -7.65 -9.46 6.55
C ILE A 61 -6.39 -8.98 7.25
N SER A 62 -5.60 -8.10 6.63
CA SER A 62 -4.26 -7.80 7.11
C SER A 62 -4.25 -6.98 8.40
N ALA A 63 -5.08 -5.93 8.53
CA ALA A 63 -5.14 -5.12 9.75
C ALA A 63 -5.60 -5.92 10.99
N PRO A 64 -6.69 -6.72 10.96
CA PRO A 64 -7.08 -7.50 12.14
C PRO A 64 -6.05 -8.58 12.48
N ILE A 65 -5.45 -9.25 11.50
CA ILE A 65 -4.39 -10.24 11.74
C ILE A 65 -3.17 -9.58 12.40
N VAL A 66 -2.69 -8.46 11.86
CA VAL A 66 -1.52 -7.75 12.41
C VAL A 66 -1.82 -7.19 13.81
N ALA A 67 -3.03 -6.68 14.04
CA ALA A 67 -3.45 -6.21 15.36
C ALA A 67 -3.50 -7.35 16.38
N HIS A 68 -4.03 -8.52 16.00
CA HIS A 68 -4.04 -9.71 16.84
C HIS A 68 -2.62 -10.19 17.16
N LEU A 69 -1.74 -10.20 16.15
CA LEU A 69 -0.35 -10.61 16.30
C LEU A 69 0.41 -9.68 17.26
N HIS A 70 0.20 -8.36 17.16
CA HIS A 70 0.77 -7.38 18.08
C HIS A 70 0.26 -7.52 19.51
N LYS A 71 -1.01 -7.92 19.70
CA LYS A 71 -1.59 -8.13 21.03
C LYS A 71 -1.07 -9.41 21.69
N ARG A 72 -0.83 -10.46 20.91
CA ARG A 72 -0.50 -11.80 21.41
C ARG A 72 1.00 -12.07 21.50
N SER A 73 1.81 -11.45 20.64
CA SER A 73 3.26 -11.66 20.63
C SER A 73 3.96 -10.67 21.55
N GLN A 74 4.63 -11.19 22.58
CA GLN A 74 5.48 -10.39 23.48
C GLN A 74 6.62 -9.70 22.70
N TRP A 75 7.14 -10.34 21.63
CA TRP A 75 8.21 -9.78 20.81
C TRP A 75 7.73 -8.63 19.92
N LEU A 76 6.53 -8.70 19.36
CA LEU A 76 5.98 -7.59 18.55
C LEU A 76 5.39 -6.48 19.42
N GLY A 77 4.88 -6.80 20.61
CA GLY A 77 4.36 -5.83 21.57
C GLY A 77 5.40 -4.79 22.02
N THR A 78 6.68 -5.18 22.09
CA THR A 78 7.78 -4.27 22.48
C THR A 78 8.35 -3.44 21.32
N ARG A 79 7.97 -3.74 20.07
CA ARG A 79 8.47 -3.02 18.89
C ARG A 79 7.66 -1.74 18.62
N PRO A 80 8.29 -0.69 18.08
CA PRO A 80 7.60 0.55 17.75
C PRO A 80 6.50 0.31 16.71
N ARG A 81 5.24 0.45 17.15
CA ARG A 81 4.04 0.18 16.35
C ARG A 81 4.00 0.99 15.05
N HIS A 82 4.61 2.17 15.02
CA HIS A 82 4.66 3.03 13.83
C HIS A 82 5.55 2.48 12.70
N ILE A 83 6.38 1.46 12.96
CA ILE A 83 7.25 0.77 11.98
C ILE A 83 6.76 -0.66 11.76
N SER A 84 6.60 -1.43 12.84
CA SER A 84 6.25 -2.85 12.75
C SER A 84 4.88 -3.09 12.15
N PHE A 85 3.90 -2.23 12.46
CA PHE A 85 2.53 -2.42 12.00
C PHE A 85 2.39 -2.19 10.49
N PRO A 86 2.88 -1.07 9.89
CA PRO A 86 2.89 -0.92 8.44
C PRO A 86 3.74 -1.98 7.73
N PHE A 87 4.90 -2.34 8.29
CA PHE A 87 5.77 -3.38 7.74
C PHE A 87 5.02 -4.71 7.58
N LEU A 88 4.38 -5.18 8.65
CA LEU A 88 3.64 -6.44 8.63
C LEU A 88 2.44 -6.38 7.67
N ILE A 89 1.72 -5.26 7.62
CA ILE A 89 0.62 -5.09 6.65
C ILE A 89 1.14 -5.23 5.22
N ILE A 90 2.28 -4.62 4.89
CA ILE A 90 2.90 -4.74 3.56
C ILE A 90 3.30 -6.20 3.31
N SER A 91 3.96 -6.86 4.26
CA SER A 91 4.34 -8.28 4.14
C SER A 91 3.14 -9.17 3.83
N PHE A 92 2.06 -9.06 4.62
CA PHE A 92 0.85 -9.87 4.45
C PHE A 92 0.12 -9.55 3.16
N ASN A 93 -0.04 -8.27 2.82
CA ASN A 93 -0.69 -7.88 1.57
C ASN A 93 0.09 -8.39 0.35
N THR A 94 1.41 -8.24 0.32
CA THR A 94 2.24 -8.75 -0.78
C THR A 94 2.16 -10.28 -0.88
N LEU A 95 2.12 -10.98 0.25
CA LEU A 95 1.95 -12.43 0.30
C LEU A 95 0.60 -12.85 -0.31
N ILE A 96 -0.50 -12.26 0.16
CA ILE A 96 -1.86 -12.58 -0.31
C ILE A 96 -2.03 -12.25 -1.80
N VAL A 97 -1.63 -11.05 -2.22
CA VAL A 97 -1.82 -10.60 -3.61
C VAL A 97 -1.05 -11.50 -4.58
N ILE A 98 0.19 -11.85 -4.25
CA ILE A 98 0.98 -12.76 -5.09
C ILE A 98 0.38 -14.16 -5.06
N ALA A 99 -0.08 -14.65 -3.90
CA ALA A 99 -0.67 -15.99 -3.81
C ALA A 99 -1.93 -16.11 -4.67
N VAL A 100 -2.83 -15.12 -4.59
CA VAL A 100 -4.03 -15.03 -5.43
C VAL A 100 -3.63 -14.96 -6.91
N THR A 101 -2.65 -14.12 -7.26
CA THR A 101 -2.17 -14.00 -8.64
C THR A 101 -1.62 -15.33 -9.15
N THR A 102 -0.75 -15.99 -8.39
CA THR A 102 -0.15 -17.27 -8.78
C THR A 102 -1.20 -18.39 -8.86
N LEU A 103 -2.22 -18.40 -8.01
CA LEU A 103 -3.34 -19.34 -8.10
C LEU A 103 -4.18 -19.12 -9.37
N MET A 104 -4.49 -17.86 -9.70
CA MET A 104 -5.27 -17.52 -10.91
C MET A 104 -4.54 -17.86 -12.21
N PHE A 105 -3.20 -17.76 -12.21
CA PHE A 105 -2.36 -18.08 -13.38
C PHE A 105 -1.71 -19.48 -13.30
N LYS A 106 -2.14 -20.34 -12.36
CA LYS A 106 -1.57 -21.67 -12.10
C LYS A 106 -1.51 -22.56 -13.35
N ASN A 107 -2.45 -22.40 -14.29
CA ASN A 107 -2.50 -23.17 -15.53
C ASN A 107 -1.41 -22.78 -16.56
N TYR A 108 -0.64 -21.72 -16.30
CA TYR A 108 0.37 -21.18 -17.23
C TYR A 108 1.81 -21.21 -16.68
N MET A 109 2.04 -21.75 -15.47
CA MET A 109 3.37 -21.79 -14.87
C MET A 109 4.02 -23.18 -15.00
N PRO A 110 5.31 -23.26 -15.40
CA PRO A 110 6.05 -24.52 -15.46
C PRO A 110 6.33 -25.07 -14.04
N SER A 111 6.81 -26.30 -13.98
CA SER A 111 6.89 -27.23 -12.83
C SER A 111 7.41 -26.73 -11.45
N HIS A 112 7.87 -25.48 -11.32
CA HIS A 112 8.51 -24.92 -10.11
C HIS A 112 7.70 -23.78 -9.47
N TYR A 113 6.39 -23.98 -9.32
CA TYR A 113 5.40 -23.02 -8.79
C TYR A 113 5.83 -22.31 -7.50
N LEU A 114 6.35 -23.05 -6.51
CA LEU A 114 6.72 -22.49 -5.21
C LEU A 114 7.95 -21.57 -5.29
N PHE A 115 8.92 -21.90 -6.14
CA PHE A 115 10.14 -21.12 -6.28
C PHE A 115 9.86 -19.79 -6.98
N ASP A 116 9.07 -19.81 -8.05
CA ASP A 116 8.67 -18.59 -8.75
C ASP A 116 7.79 -17.68 -7.89
N TYR A 117 6.91 -18.27 -7.07
CA TYR A 117 6.13 -17.55 -6.07
C TYR A 117 7.04 -16.80 -5.09
N LEU A 118 7.99 -17.50 -4.45
CA LEU A 118 8.90 -16.91 -3.47
C LEU A 118 9.79 -15.84 -4.09
N ARG A 119 10.30 -16.08 -5.30
CA ARG A 119 11.12 -15.11 -6.04
C ARG A 119 10.35 -13.82 -6.31
N ASN A 120 9.11 -13.92 -6.78
CA ASN A 120 8.26 -12.76 -7.04
C ASN A 120 7.89 -12.03 -5.74
N TRP A 121 7.65 -12.78 -4.67
CA TRP A 121 7.38 -12.22 -3.34
C TRP A 121 8.56 -11.43 -2.80
N ILE A 122 9.77 -12.01 -2.76
CA ILE A 122 10.98 -11.31 -2.30
C ILE A 122 11.19 -10.04 -3.10
N ARG A 123 11.09 -10.12 -4.43
CA ARG A 123 11.28 -8.98 -5.32
C ARG A 123 10.29 -7.85 -5.02
N ALA A 124 9.01 -8.16 -4.94
CA ALA A 124 7.98 -7.17 -4.65
C ALA A 124 8.18 -6.58 -3.25
N PHE A 125 8.53 -7.41 -2.27
CA PHE A 125 8.72 -7.02 -0.88
C PHE A 125 9.92 -6.09 -0.69
N VAL A 126 11.07 -6.44 -1.27
CA VAL A 126 12.32 -5.66 -1.23
C VAL A 126 12.15 -4.30 -1.88
N VAL A 127 11.28 -4.17 -2.88
CA VAL A 127 10.96 -2.88 -3.51
C VAL A 127 9.90 -2.12 -2.71
N ALA A 128 8.89 -2.82 -2.18
CA ALA A 128 7.77 -2.20 -1.48
C ALA A 128 8.21 -1.43 -0.24
N ILE A 129 9.04 -2.05 0.59
CA ILE A 129 9.42 -1.49 1.90
C ILE A 129 10.20 -0.18 1.76
N PRO A 130 11.30 -0.13 0.97
CA PRO A 130 12.05 1.11 0.82
C PRO A 130 11.19 2.23 0.22
N ILE A 131 10.40 1.93 -0.82
CA ILE A 131 9.50 2.90 -1.43
C ILE A 131 8.51 3.43 -0.39
N PHE A 132 7.90 2.55 0.40
CA PHE A 132 6.93 2.96 1.41
C PHE A 132 7.56 3.87 2.47
N PHE A 133 8.66 3.45 3.09
CA PHE A 133 9.24 4.16 4.23
C PHE A 133 10.01 5.42 3.83
N PHE A 134 10.76 5.39 2.73
CA PHE A 134 11.65 6.50 2.34
C PHE A 134 11.03 7.47 1.34
N VAL A 135 10.06 7.02 0.54
CA VAL A 135 9.48 7.85 -0.53
C VAL A 135 8.03 8.19 -0.24
N VAL A 136 7.14 7.21 -0.24
CA VAL A 136 5.69 7.44 -0.23
C VAL A 136 5.22 8.04 1.09
N ARG A 137 5.52 7.39 2.22
CA ARG A 137 5.08 7.88 3.53
C ARG A 137 5.53 9.31 3.81
N PRO A 138 6.82 9.68 3.69
CA PRO A 138 7.25 11.05 3.99
C PRO A 138 6.69 12.07 3.00
N LEU A 139 6.67 11.78 1.69
CA LEU A 139 6.16 12.72 0.68
C LEU A 139 4.67 12.99 0.86
N VAL A 140 3.86 11.95 0.97
CA VAL A 140 2.41 12.09 1.13
C VAL A 140 2.07 12.77 2.45
N THR A 141 2.74 12.42 3.55
CA THR A 141 2.51 13.07 4.84
C THR A 141 2.85 14.56 4.78
N ARG A 142 3.98 14.93 4.15
CA ARG A 142 4.35 16.35 3.95
C ARG A 142 3.34 17.08 3.09
N PHE A 143 2.91 16.47 1.99
CA PHE A 143 1.92 17.05 1.08
C PHE A 143 0.57 17.28 1.77
N ILE A 144 0.10 16.33 2.58
CA ILE A 144 -1.16 16.48 3.32
C ILE A 144 -1.05 17.54 4.41
N LYS A 145 0.08 17.58 5.15
CA LYS A 145 0.32 18.66 6.11
C LYS A 145 0.35 20.03 5.44
N TRP A 146 0.98 20.12 4.27
CA TRP A 146 0.99 21.34 3.47
C TRP A 146 -0.43 21.73 3.03
N LEU A 147 -1.23 20.78 2.50
CA LEU A 147 -2.63 21.02 2.16
C LEU A 147 -3.47 21.45 3.36
N GLN A 148 -3.31 20.81 4.52
CA GLN A 148 -3.98 21.19 5.75
C GLN A 148 -3.62 22.63 6.14
N SER A 149 -2.35 23.00 6.08
CA SER A 149 -1.90 24.37 6.39
C SER A 149 -2.50 25.42 5.43
N LYS A 150 -2.62 25.10 4.14
CA LYS A 150 -3.22 25.98 3.12
C LYS A 150 -4.74 26.09 3.23
N VAL A 151 -5.39 25.03 3.69
CA VAL A 151 -6.85 24.99 3.92
C VAL A 151 -7.20 25.49 5.35
N ALA A 152 -6.21 25.89 6.16
CA ALA A 152 -6.34 26.29 7.57
C ALA A 152 -5.81 27.71 7.91
N ALA A 153 -5.82 28.69 7.00
CA ALA A 153 -5.69 30.12 7.36
C ALA A 153 -7.09 30.78 7.58
N PRO A 154 -7.23 31.77 8.49
CA PRO A 154 -8.34 31.85 9.47
C PRO A 154 -9.46 32.87 9.16
N MET A 155 -10.64 32.66 9.77
CA MET A 155 -11.50 33.69 10.37
C MET A 155 -11.85 33.13 11.76
N ILE A 156 -11.31 33.66 12.88
CA ILE A 156 -11.79 34.86 13.58
C ILE A 156 -13.14 35.34 13.07
N GLU A 157 -14.20 34.76 13.63
CA GLU A 157 -15.35 35.53 14.10
C GLU A 157 -15.28 35.31 15.63
N GLU A 158 -14.62 36.17 16.41
CA GLU A 158 -15.25 37.35 17.01
C GLU A 158 -16.65 37.64 16.47
N ILE A 159 -17.66 37.09 17.13
CA ILE A 159 -18.62 37.80 17.99
C ILE A 159 -19.40 36.74 18.81
#